data_AF-A0A401VTG8-F1
#
_entry.id   AF-A0A401VTG8-F1
#
_cell.length_a   1.000
_cell.length_b   1.000
_cell.length_c   1.000
_cell.angle_alpha   90.00
_cell.angle_beta   90.00
_cell.angle_gamma   90.00
#
_symmetry.space_group_name_H-M   'P 1'
#
loop_
_entity.id
_entity.type
_entity.pdbx_description
1 polymer ?
#
loop_
_entity_poly.entity_id
_entity_poly.type
_entity_poly.pdbx_seq_one_letter_code
_entity_poly.pdbx_strand_id
1 'polypeptide(L)'
;MTDLSPSPDDLEQARALLARDSHARQPETPGLVPLAAALQALRRAKGTGEGITDEELLAAHDALHAAGSSVRHEGTLGALALALVERGVVPASEDYEGLWYFWWPKKAHGPCRDCRKQRALTRYSGFYGDEYRYLCARCRREEREGNAREAARLREAPAAARDTAPAAPAPPSDDQWSTYATELHEMLAPLEWAGWALPEGWDSEWDATVGPLLFETVWRGDAALNVEYRPGEQVLELQPWEDVTGDFPESFTVLGETVRLQAADTPEAAQARLAERAGELGLLDATRARPADTLPEELQQDFAARRLGRLFEPAADYRQLPLEKVLKEAIQHPWLSAYLNWVVSISGRHVQPDVVPDAAAVGVAAWCWRNDTAVEEHHLATDVLMARVNIAVTQAIQPHINPVEGVDWDAIEQALTDPQWALPDGTTIASLFGISWPHVRTTVVAQLAKWRRAEDELLGPETTLALLTIGGSTDYTHSWWGQGRWQAICRRIVDDALHSQITLPQPYNYQGPEALVRDLARPDLLSDEVLRWLIDMPEGGTGGPRGLRFHPITSPPVHVWAPYGWEPDIDAAS
;
A
#
# COMPACT_ATOMS: atom_id res chain seq x y z
N MET A 1 30.10 14.64 34.40
CA MET A 1 28.80 14.47 33.73
C MET A 1 27.84 13.93 34.76
N THR A 2 27.04 14.81 35.36
CA THR A 2 25.99 14.43 36.30
C THR A 2 24.85 13.79 35.52
N ASP A 3 24.58 12.52 35.83
CA ASP A 3 23.45 11.76 35.32
C ASP A 3 22.15 12.40 35.85
N LEU A 4 21.54 13.28 35.06
CA LEU A 4 20.30 13.98 35.40
C LEU A 4 19.15 13.18 34.81
N SER A 5 18.68 12.20 35.58
CA SER A 5 17.43 11.52 35.25
C SER A 5 16.26 12.53 35.25
N PRO A 6 15.27 12.37 34.34
CA PRO A 6 14.10 13.25 34.27
C PRO A 6 13.33 13.29 35.59
N SER A 7 12.75 14.44 35.95
CA SER A 7 11.93 14.53 37.16
C SER A 7 10.63 13.72 37.01
N PRO A 8 10.01 13.28 38.11
CA PRO A 8 8.70 12.62 38.06
C PRO A 8 7.65 13.44 37.31
N ASP A 9 7.66 14.77 37.47
CA ASP A 9 6.76 15.68 36.76
C ASP A 9 7.04 15.70 35.25
N ASP A 10 8.31 15.63 34.83
CA ASP A 10 8.67 15.54 33.40
C ASP A 10 8.21 14.21 32.78
N LEU A 11 8.33 13.11 33.54
CA LEU A 11 7.84 11.79 33.11
C LEU A 11 6.32 11.75 33.03
N GLU A 12 5.62 12.40 33.96
CA GLU A 12 4.16 12.48 33.96
C GLU A 12 3.64 13.37 32.82
N GLN A 13 4.31 14.48 32.55
CA GLN A 13 4.00 15.36 31.42
C GLN A 13 4.31 14.69 30.07
N ALA A 14 5.43 13.97 29.96
CA ALA A 14 5.75 13.15 28.79
C ALA A 14 4.72 12.02 28.59
N ARG A 15 4.28 11.34 29.66
CA ARG A 15 3.18 10.36 29.58
C ARG A 15 1.88 11.00 29.14
N ALA A 16 1.54 12.19 29.64
CA ALA A 16 0.31 12.89 29.23
C ALA A 16 0.33 13.28 27.75
N LEU A 17 1.50 13.60 27.19
CA LEU A 17 1.66 13.84 25.75
C LEU A 17 1.55 12.54 24.93
N LEU A 18 2.14 11.44 25.40
CA LEU A 18 2.14 10.14 24.70
C LEU A 18 0.82 9.35 24.81
N ALA A 19 0.09 9.51 25.92
CA ALA A 19 -1.13 8.74 26.19
C ALA A 19 -2.37 9.25 25.44
N ARG A 20 -2.30 10.42 24.80
CA ARG A 20 -3.45 11.05 24.13
C ARG A 20 -3.80 10.44 22.76
N ASP A 21 -2.91 9.63 22.16
CA ASP A 21 -3.14 9.00 20.84
C ASP A 21 -3.47 7.50 20.88
N SER A 22 -3.22 6.79 21.99
CA SER A 22 -3.39 5.34 22.05
C SER A 22 -4.59 4.92 22.92
N HIS A 23 -5.76 4.75 22.32
CA HIS A 23 -6.83 3.98 22.95
C HIS A 23 -6.45 2.50 22.96
N ALA A 24 -5.94 2.06 24.12
CA ALA A 24 -5.65 0.70 24.57
C ALA A 24 -4.14 0.41 24.77
N ARG A 25 -3.81 0.21 26.06
CA ARG A 25 -2.51 -0.11 26.69
C ARG A 25 -1.68 1.10 27.13
N GLN A 26 -1.40 1.14 28.44
CA GLN A 26 -0.37 2.00 29.02
C GLN A 26 0.95 1.69 28.30
N PRO A 27 1.55 2.66 27.59
CA PRO A 27 2.70 2.35 26.79
C PRO A 27 3.95 2.45 27.67
N GLU A 28 4.64 1.33 27.85
CA GLU A 28 6.10 1.36 27.99
C GLU A 28 6.67 1.67 26.59
N THR A 29 6.49 2.90 26.10
CA THR A 29 6.97 3.32 24.77
C THR A 29 8.48 3.57 24.81
N PRO A 30 9.24 3.18 23.76
CA PRO A 30 10.67 3.51 23.59
C PRO A 30 11.06 5.00 23.61
N GLY A 31 10.13 5.94 23.81
CA GLY A 31 10.34 7.40 23.73
C GLY A 31 10.07 8.20 25.02
N LEU A 32 9.58 7.57 26.10
CA LEU A 32 9.16 8.30 27.30
C LEU A 32 10.32 9.03 28.01
N VAL A 33 11.44 8.35 28.21
CA VAL A 33 12.60 8.89 28.93
C VAL A 33 13.30 10.01 28.13
N PRO A 34 13.55 9.86 26.81
CA PRO A 34 14.08 10.96 26.00
C PRO A 34 13.16 12.19 25.97
N LEU A 35 11.84 12.02 25.84
CA LEU A 35 10.89 13.12 25.86
C LEU A 35 10.88 13.85 27.21
N ALA A 36 10.88 13.11 28.31
CA ALA A 36 10.95 13.70 29.65
C ALA A 36 12.28 14.46 29.88
N ALA A 37 13.41 13.92 29.40
CA ALA A 37 14.70 14.60 29.47
C ALA A 37 14.70 15.92 28.68
N ALA A 38 14.05 15.96 27.52
CA ALA A 38 13.93 17.16 26.72
C ALA A 38 13.00 18.22 27.33
N LEU A 39 11.87 17.81 27.90
CA LEU A 39 10.99 18.71 28.66
C LEU A 39 11.73 19.34 29.85
N GLN A 40 12.53 18.54 30.55
CA GLN A 40 13.39 19.01 31.62
C GLN A 40 14.44 20.01 31.10
N ALA A 41 15.06 19.74 29.95
CA ALA A 41 16.04 20.62 29.31
C ALA A 41 15.43 21.97 28.87
N LEU A 42 14.24 21.97 28.26
CA LEU A 42 13.50 23.19 27.92
C LEU A 42 13.14 24.01 29.17
N ARG A 43 12.74 23.33 30.25
CA ARG A 43 12.42 23.96 31.53
C ARG A 43 13.65 24.59 32.17
N ARG A 44 14.81 23.91 32.12
CA ARG A 44 16.11 24.45 32.56
C ARG A 44 16.51 25.68 31.74
N ALA A 45 16.45 25.59 30.41
CA ALA A 45 16.77 26.69 29.52
C ALA A 45 15.93 27.95 29.83
N LYS A 46 14.64 27.78 30.16
CA LYS A 46 13.74 28.87 30.52
C LYS A 46 13.95 29.42 31.94
N GLY A 47 14.40 28.60 32.89
CA GLY A 47 14.50 28.96 34.31
C GLY A 47 15.88 29.43 34.78
N THR A 48 16.95 28.81 34.28
CA THR A 48 18.33 29.02 34.78
C THR A 48 19.29 29.59 33.74
N GLY A 49 18.88 29.65 32.47
CA GLY A 49 19.75 30.08 31.36
C GLY A 49 20.85 29.08 31.01
N GLU A 50 20.81 27.86 31.57
CA GLU A 50 21.66 26.76 31.09
C GLU A 50 21.27 26.40 29.65
N GLY A 51 22.27 26.28 28.78
CA GLY A 51 22.04 25.96 27.37
C GLY A 51 21.55 24.52 27.20
N ILE A 52 20.45 24.35 26.47
CA ILE A 52 20.07 23.06 25.88
C ILE A 52 21.10 22.67 24.82
N THR A 53 21.38 21.38 24.61
CA THR A 53 22.23 20.92 23.49
C THR A 53 21.41 20.53 22.27
N ASP A 54 22.03 20.53 21.09
CA ASP A 54 21.36 20.14 19.84
C ASP A 54 21.04 18.62 19.82
N GLU A 55 21.85 17.80 20.51
CA GLU A 55 21.57 16.38 20.72
C GLU A 55 20.35 16.14 21.62
N GLU A 56 20.18 16.91 22.70
CA GLU A 56 19.00 16.84 23.58
C GLU A 56 17.72 17.23 22.82
N LEU A 57 17.79 18.28 22.00
CA LEU A 57 16.68 18.73 21.14
C LEU A 57 16.32 17.68 20.07
N LEU A 58 17.32 17.09 19.40
CA LEU A 58 17.10 16.10 18.34
C LEU A 58 16.56 14.77 18.90
N ALA A 59 17.06 14.32 20.05
CA ALA A 59 16.54 13.12 20.71
C ALA A 59 15.08 13.30 21.15
N ALA A 60 14.71 14.52 21.58
CA ALA A 60 13.32 14.87 21.87
C ALA A 60 12.42 14.74 20.64
N HIS A 61 12.88 15.34 19.54
CA HIS A 61 12.19 15.30 18.25
C HIS A 61 11.99 13.85 17.79
N ASP A 62 13.05 13.04 17.80
CA ASP A 62 12.99 11.66 17.30
C ASP A 62 12.11 10.77 18.18
N ALA A 63 12.09 10.99 19.49
CA ALA A 63 11.21 10.29 20.42
C ALA A 63 9.74 10.67 20.25
N LEU A 64 9.45 11.96 20.01
CA LEU A 64 8.12 12.42 19.67
C LEU A 64 7.66 11.82 18.34
N HIS A 65 8.54 11.81 17.33
CA HIS A 65 8.25 11.26 16.02
C HIS A 65 7.94 9.75 16.09
N ALA A 66 8.79 8.99 16.79
CA ALA A 66 8.59 7.55 16.97
C ALA A 66 7.32 7.19 17.76
N ALA A 67 6.77 8.14 18.51
CA ALA A 67 5.52 7.97 19.24
C ALA A 67 4.27 8.27 18.41
N GLY A 68 4.41 8.77 17.18
CA GLY A 68 3.29 9.09 16.29
C GLY A 68 2.42 10.24 16.80
N SER A 69 2.90 11.05 17.75
CA SER A 69 2.09 12.01 18.49
C SER A 69 1.90 13.32 17.74
N SER A 70 1.07 13.39 16.70
CA SER A 70 0.89 14.60 15.88
C SER A 70 0.08 15.69 16.61
N VAL A 71 0.73 16.53 17.44
CA VAL A 71 0.04 17.59 18.19
C VAL A 71 0.62 18.98 17.86
N ARG A 72 -0.22 19.88 17.32
CA ARG A 72 -0.04 21.33 17.23
C ARG A 72 -0.39 21.94 18.58
N HIS A 73 0.52 21.83 19.54
CA HIS A 73 0.34 22.55 20.79
C HIS A 73 1.05 23.89 20.74
N GLU A 74 0.31 25.00 20.87
CA GLU A 74 0.83 26.39 20.99
C GLU A 74 1.67 26.65 22.28
N GLY A 75 1.99 25.60 23.05
CA GLY A 75 2.71 25.68 24.32
C GLY A 75 4.13 25.14 24.27
N THR A 76 4.41 24.12 25.10
CA THR A 76 5.75 23.53 25.26
C THR A 76 6.28 22.89 23.98
N LEU A 77 5.38 22.32 23.15
CA LEU A 77 5.74 21.90 21.80
C LEU A 77 6.10 23.16 20.99
N GLY A 78 5.23 24.12 20.72
CA GLY A 78 5.60 25.38 20.01
C GLY A 78 7.00 25.96 20.34
N ALA A 79 7.36 26.04 21.63
CA ALA A 79 8.68 26.47 22.09
C ALA A 79 9.85 25.52 21.71
N LEU A 80 9.63 24.21 21.72
CA LEU A 80 10.61 23.20 21.28
C LEU A 80 10.89 23.31 19.77
N ALA A 81 9.89 23.58 18.91
CA ALA A 81 10.10 23.72 17.47
C ALA A 81 10.79 25.02 17.16
N LEU A 82 10.39 26.11 17.84
CA LEU A 82 11.07 27.39 17.72
C LEU A 82 12.56 27.22 18.09
N ALA A 83 12.86 26.52 19.18
CA ALA A 83 14.24 26.24 19.59
C ALA A 83 14.99 25.34 18.59
N LEU A 84 14.31 24.35 17.97
CA LEU A 84 14.89 23.51 16.93
C LEU A 84 15.19 24.32 15.65
N VAL A 85 14.33 25.26 15.26
CA VAL A 85 14.51 26.11 14.07
C VAL A 85 15.55 27.22 14.32
N GLU A 86 15.46 27.93 15.44
CA GLU A 86 16.41 29.01 15.80
C GLU A 86 17.85 28.52 15.92
N ARG A 87 18.03 27.25 16.27
CA ARG A 87 19.34 26.60 16.36
C ARG A 87 19.73 25.87 15.08
N GLY A 88 18.88 25.91 14.05
CA GLY A 88 19.10 25.24 12.79
C GLY A 88 19.25 23.73 12.95
N VAL A 89 18.56 23.11 13.91
CA VAL A 89 18.49 21.65 14.15
C VAL A 89 17.39 20.99 13.30
N VAL A 90 16.36 21.77 12.93
CA VAL A 90 15.43 21.43 11.84
C VAL A 90 15.30 22.65 10.93
N PRO A 91 15.07 22.47 9.62
CA PRO A 91 14.90 23.59 8.71
C PRO A 91 13.63 24.40 9.02
N ALA A 92 13.61 25.65 8.59
CA ALA A 92 12.42 26.48 8.64
C ALA A 92 11.37 25.95 7.63
N SER A 93 10.09 25.97 8.01
CA SER A 93 8.98 25.58 7.13
C SER A 93 8.93 26.40 5.83
N GLU A 94 9.31 27.69 5.93
CA GLU A 94 9.38 28.62 4.82
C GLU A 94 10.40 28.19 3.74
N ASP A 95 11.42 27.40 4.08
CA ASP A 95 12.41 26.91 3.11
C ASP A 95 11.84 25.86 2.15
N TYR A 96 10.70 25.25 2.50
CA TYR A 96 10.05 24.13 1.80
C TYR A 96 8.60 24.42 1.41
N GLU A 97 8.19 25.69 1.39
CA GLU A 97 6.87 26.17 0.92
C GLU A 97 5.63 25.66 1.71
N GLY A 98 5.83 24.96 2.84
CA GLY A 98 4.75 24.39 3.68
C GLY A 98 4.33 25.26 4.88
N LEU A 99 3.11 25.04 5.37
CA LEU A 99 2.66 25.59 6.67
C LEU A 99 3.37 24.86 7.83
N TRP A 100 3.52 25.51 8.98
CA TRP A 100 4.21 24.96 10.15
C TRP A 100 3.62 23.61 10.63
N TYR A 101 4.45 22.56 10.70
CA TYR A 101 4.14 21.31 11.40
C TYR A 101 5.39 20.77 12.10
N PHE A 102 5.18 20.18 13.28
CA PHE A 102 6.19 19.85 14.28
C PHE A 102 7.09 18.64 13.93
N TRP A 103 7.03 18.16 12.69
CA TRP A 103 7.37 16.78 12.37
C TRP A 103 8.23 16.74 11.12
N TRP A 104 9.53 16.72 11.33
CA TRP A 104 10.52 16.59 10.27
C TRP A 104 11.10 15.17 10.32
N PRO A 105 10.51 14.20 9.58
CA PRO A 105 10.97 12.81 9.58
C PRO A 105 12.39 12.68 9.03
N LYS A 106 13.12 11.64 9.44
CA LYS A 106 14.48 11.43 8.94
C LYS A 106 14.54 11.29 7.41
N LYS A 107 13.48 10.79 6.78
CA LYS A 107 13.28 10.73 5.32
C LYS A 107 11.95 11.40 4.98
N ALA A 108 11.86 12.14 3.87
CA ALA A 108 10.69 12.93 3.46
C ALA A 108 10.58 12.97 1.93
N HIS A 109 9.53 13.58 1.38
CA HIS A 109 9.48 14.07 0.00
C HIS A 109 9.28 15.58 0.01
N GLY A 110 9.91 16.32 -0.92
CA GLY A 110 9.78 17.78 -0.99
C GLY A 110 10.84 18.45 -1.88
N PRO A 111 10.84 19.78 -1.99
CA PRO A 111 11.85 20.50 -2.74
C PRO A 111 13.19 20.46 -1.99
N CYS A 112 14.22 19.86 -2.58
CA CYS A 112 15.56 19.87 -1.99
C CYS A 112 16.06 21.31 -1.79
N ARG A 113 16.63 21.65 -0.61
CA ARG A 113 17.10 23.01 -0.29
C ARG A 113 18.02 23.60 -1.36
N ASP A 114 18.93 22.78 -1.85
CA ASP A 114 20.01 23.23 -2.73
C ASP A 114 19.58 23.25 -4.21
N CYS A 115 18.97 22.17 -4.70
CA CYS A 115 18.60 22.06 -6.12
C CYS A 115 17.16 22.48 -6.43
N ARG A 116 16.32 22.72 -5.41
CA ARG A 116 14.90 23.10 -5.48
C ARG A 116 14.00 22.13 -6.27
N LYS A 117 14.50 20.93 -6.60
CA LYS A 117 13.70 19.88 -7.24
C LYS A 117 12.94 19.08 -6.20
N GLN A 118 11.68 18.77 -6.49
CA GLN A 118 10.84 17.83 -5.74
C GLN A 118 11.45 16.43 -5.80
N ARG A 119 11.83 15.88 -4.65
CA ARG A 119 12.58 14.61 -4.52
C ARG A 119 12.30 13.96 -3.17
N ALA A 120 12.64 12.68 -3.04
CA ALA A 120 12.89 12.10 -1.73
C ALA A 120 14.09 12.80 -1.05
N LEU A 121 13.89 13.21 0.19
CA LEU A 121 14.83 13.97 0.99
C LEU A 121 15.21 13.19 2.23
N THR A 122 16.41 13.43 2.74
CA THR A 122 16.83 12.95 4.06
C THR A 122 17.25 14.14 4.90
N ARG A 123 16.86 14.14 6.18
CA ARG A 123 17.29 15.14 7.13
C ARG A 123 18.71 14.86 7.55
N TYR A 124 19.61 15.82 7.31
CA TYR A 124 21.02 15.68 7.69
C TYR A 124 21.41 16.72 8.75
N SER A 125 22.18 16.25 9.73
CA SER A 125 22.80 17.11 10.74
C SER A 125 24.04 17.81 10.18
N GLY A 126 24.28 19.01 10.70
CA GLY A 126 25.46 19.81 10.39
C GLY A 126 26.75 19.04 10.63
N PHE A 127 27.55 18.87 9.59
CA PHE A 127 28.97 18.59 9.70
C PHE A 127 29.70 19.92 9.44
N TYR A 128 30.76 20.24 10.16
CA TYR A 128 31.52 21.51 9.98
C TYR A 128 30.74 22.82 10.24
N GLY A 129 29.67 22.80 11.05
CA GLY A 129 28.93 24.02 11.42
C GLY A 129 27.85 24.44 10.42
N ASP A 130 27.51 23.56 9.46
CA ASP A 130 26.36 23.71 8.57
C ASP A 130 25.03 23.63 9.33
N GLU A 131 24.03 24.43 8.93
CA GLU A 131 22.65 24.31 9.40
C GLU A 131 22.03 22.98 8.96
N TYR A 132 21.16 22.38 9.79
CA TYR A 132 20.37 21.21 9.40
C TYR A 132 19.47 21.54 8.21
N ARG A 133 19.40 20.59 7.26
CA ARG A 133 18.66 20.74 6.01
C ARG A 133 18.21 19.39 5.48
N TYR A 134 17.08 19.41 4.78
CA TYR A 134 16.71 18.32 3.88
C TYR A 134 17.40 18.52 2.54
N LEU A 135 18.27 17.58 2.24
CA LEU A 135 18.92 17.49 0.96
C LEU A 135 18.39 16.26 0.26
N CYS A 136 18.16 16.39 -1.05
CA CYS A 136 18.18 15.21 -1.88
C CYS A 136 19.59 14.62 -1.82
N ALA A 137 19.66 13.32 -2.02
CA ALA A 137 20.89 12.59 -1.81
C ALA A 137 22.06 13.08 -2.71
N ARG A 138 21.73 13.57 -3.92
CA ARG A 138 22.68 14.28 -4.81
C ARG A 138 23.33 15.50 -4.14
N CYS A 139 22.54 16.43 -3.61
CA CYS A 139 23.07 17.65 -2.98
C CYS A 139 23.84 17.31 -1.70
N ARG A 140 23.39 16.29 -0.96
CA ARG A 140 24.16 15.78 0.17
C ARG A 140 25.53 15.23 -0.24
N ARG A 141 25.62 14.60 -1.41
CA ARG A 141 26.91 14.10 -1.94
C ARG A 141 27.84 15.24 -2.31
N GLU A 142 27.35 16.23 -3.04
CA GLU A 142 28.11 17.44 -3.41
C GLU A 142 28.68 18.12 -2.15
N GLU A 143 27.87 18.21 -1.09
CA GLU A 143 28.29 18.73 0.20
C GLU A 143 29.31 17.84 0.92
N ARG A 144 29.11 16.51 0.97
CA ARG A 144 30.08 15.58 1.57
C ARG A 144 31.42 15.63 0.87
N GLU A 145 31.45 15.73 -0.45
CA GLU A 145 32.67 15.89 -1.22
C GLU A 145 33.35 17.24 -0.92
N GLY A 146 32.58 18.31 -0.83
CA GLY A 146 33.08 19.63 -0.40
C GLY A 146 33.71 19.56 0.98
N ASN A 147 33.01 18.97 1.95
CA ASN A 147 33.46 18.80 3.34
C ASN A 147 34.70 17.89 3.43
N ALA A 148 34.76 16.81 2.64
CA ALA A 148 35.93 15.94 2.58
C ALA A 148 37.15 16.64 1.96
N ARG A 149 36.95 17.46 0.92
CA ARG A 149 38.01 18.28 0.32
C ARG A 149 38.54 19.33 1.29
N GLU A 150 37.66 20.01 2.01
CA GLU A 150 38.05 21.01 3.02
C GLU A 150 38.73 20.36 4.24
N ALA A 151 38.24 19.21 4.70
CA ALA A 151 38.89 18.41 5.74
C ALA A 151 40.29 17.92 5.32
N ALA A 152 40.45 17.52 4.06
CA ALA A 152 41.74 17.13 3.49
C ALA A 152 42.69 18.33 3.41
N ARG A 153 42.19 19.50 2.98
CA ARG A 153 42.94 20.76 2.93
C ARG A 153 43.40 21.23 4.32
N LEU A 154 42.56 21.08 5.34
CA LEU A 154 42.89 21.40 6.73
C LEU A 154 43.85 20.38 7.38
N ARG A 155 44.00 19.19 6.79
CA ARG A 155 44.91 18.12 7.25
C ARG A 155 46.25 18.07 6.51
N GLU A 156 46.50 18.94 5.53
CA GLU A 156 47.79 18.99 4.84
C GLU A 156 48.85 19.74 5.66
N ALA A 157 49.49 18.99 6.57
CA ALA A 157 50.94 19.02 6.82
C ALA A 157 51.42 17.63 7.28
N PRO A 158 52.60 17.17 6.84
CA PRO A 158 53.00 16.83 5.49
C PRO A 158 52.84 15.32 5.17
N ALA A 159 52.89 15.02 3.87
CA ALA A 159 52.59 13.74 3.23
C ALA A 159 53.56 12.59 3.55
N ALA A 160 52.99 11.42 3.89
CA ALA A 160 53.50 10.10 3.52
C ALA A 160 52.37 9.06 3.67
N ALA A 161 52.29 8.12 2.73
CA ALA A 161 51.32 7.03 2.60
C ALA A 161 50.03 7.35 1.82
N ARG A 162 50.14 7.37 0.48
CA ARG A 162 48.98 7.36 -0.43
C ARG A 162 49.04 6.29 -1.53
N ASP A 163 49.81 5.22 -1.34
CA ASP A 163 49.99 4.19 -2.38
C ASP A 163 49.47 2.77 -2.00
N THR A 164 48.61 2.62 -1.00
CA THR A 164 48.01 1.30 -0.68
C THR A 164 46.53 1.30 -0.33
N ALA A 165 45.81 2.41 -0.52
CA ALA A 165 44.35 2.38 -0.40
C ALA A 165 43.76 1.67 -1.64
N PRO A 166 42.88 0.67 -1.47
CA PRO A 166 42.13 0.14 -2.61
C PRO A 166 41.44 1.29 -3.31
N ALA A 167 41.51 1.33 -4.65
CA ALA A 167 40.76 2.31 -5.42
C ALA A 167 39.29 2.22 -5.00
N ALA A 168 38.70 3.36 -4.63
CA ALA A 168 37.27 3.42 -4.38
C ALA A 168 36.55 2.84 -5.60
N PRO A 169 35.49 2.04 -5.42
CA PRO A 169 34.73 1.52 -6.55
C PRO A 169 34.35 2.68 -7.48
N ALA A 170 34.38 2.46 -8.79
CA ALA A 170 33.96 3.49 -9.73
C ALA A 170 32.43 3.67 -9.66
N PRO A 171 31.90 4.88 -9.92
CA PRO A 171 30.47 5.05 -10.14
C PRO A 171 30.01 4.19 -11.33
N PRO A 172 28.75 3.70 -11.32
CA PRO A 172 28.19 2.99 -12.47
C PRO A 172 28.19 3.88 -13.72
N SER A 173 28.41 3.26 -14.88
CA SER A 173 28.19 3.90 -16.18
C SER A 173 26.70 4.07 -16.46
N ASP A 174 26.36 4.91 -17.46
CA ASP A 174 24.98 5.11 -17.91
C ASP A 174 24.30 3.79 -18.35
N ASP A 175 25.07 2.89 -18.99
CA ASP A 175 24.59 1.56 -19.39
C ASP A 175 24.28 0.69 -18.15
N GLN A 176 25.08 0.81 -17.09
CA GLN A 176 24.82 0.10 -15.83
C GLN A 176 23.58 0.66 -15.13
N TRP A 177 23.39 1.98 -15.11
CA TRP A 177 22.16 2.59 -14.59
C TRP A 177 20.92 2.13 -15.33
N SER A 178 20.99 2.08 -16.66
CA SER A 178 19.90 1.60 -17.50
C SER A 178 19.57 0.13 -17.21
N THR A 179 20.59 -0.69 -16.97
CA THR A 179 20.44 -2.10 -16.58
C THR A 179 19.74 -2.22 -15.21
N TYR A 180 20.19 -1.47 -14.21
CA TYR A 180 19.58 -1.48 -12.87
C TYR A 180 18.13 -0.99 -12.88
N ALA A 181 17.83 0.04 -13.67
CA ALA A 181 16.46 0.55 -13.82
C ALA A 181 15.53 -0.46 -14.51
N THR A 182 16.05 -1.23 -15.46
CA THR A 182 15.32 -2.31 -16.14
C THR A 182 15.05 -3.46 -15.17
N GLU A 183 16.08 -3.90 -14.44
CA GLU A 183 15.97 -4.95 -13.42
C GLU A 183 14.93 -4.59 -12.35
N LEU A 184 14.92 -3.33 -11.90
CA LEU A 184 13.94 -2.84 -10.93
C LEU A 184 12.51 -2.84 -11.50
N HIS A 185 12.32 -2.37 -12.73
CA HIS A 185 11.01 -2.43 -13.41
C HIS A 185 10.52 -3.87 -13.55
N GLU A 186 11.37 -4.77 -14.04
CA GLU A 186 11.03 -6.18 -14.16
C GLU A 186 10.67 -6.79 -12.81
N MET A 187 11.40 -6.46 -11.74
CA MET A 187 11.08 -6.93 -10.39
C MET A 187 9.71 -6.44 -9.92
N LEU A 188 9.37 -5.18 -10.19
CA LEU A 188 8.12 -4.52 -9.76
C LEU A 188 6.92 -4.78 -10.68
N ALA A 189 7.09 -5.54 -11.77
CA ALA A 189 6.01 -5.86 -12.72
C ALA A 189 4.69 -6.37 -12.06
N PRO A 190 4.71 -7.17 -10.97
CA PRO A 190 3.48 -7.52 -10.26
C PRO A 190 2.71 -6.31 -9.68
N LEU A 191 3.42 -5.29 -9.19
CA LEU A 191 2.80 -4.06 -8.70
C LEU A 191 2.26 -3.22 -9.86
N GLU A 192 3.01 -3.10 -10.95
CA GLU A 192 2.55 -2.41 -12.16
C GLU A 192 1.25 -3.04 -12.70
N TRP A 193 1.22 -4.37 -12.79
CA TRP A 193 0.01 -5.11 -13.16
C TRP A 193 -1.17 -4.83 -12.23
N ALA A 194 -0.90 -4.68 -10.93
CA ALA A 194 -1.90 -4.32 -9.92
C ALA A 194 -2.24 -2.82 -9.88
N GLY A 195 -1.88 -2.05 -10.92
CA GLY A 195 -2.25 -0.64 -11.09
C GLY A 195 -1.36 0.36 -10.36
N TRP A 196 -0.19 -0.04 -9.86
CA TRP A 196 0.80 0.90 -9.34
C TRP A 196 1.53 1.59 -10.50
N ALA A 197 1.46 2.91 -10.56
CA ALA A 197 2.17 3.71 -11.54
C ALA A 197 3.67 3.69 -11.24
N LEU A 198 4.42 2.93 -12.05
CA LEU A 198 5.88 2.98 -12.05
C LEU A 198 6.37 4.23 -12.80
N PRO A 199 7.44 4.87 -12.35
CA PRO A 199 7.96 6.07 -12.99
C PRO A 199 8.65 5.74 -14.32
N GLU A 200 8.55 6.61 -15.32
CA GLU A 200 9.29 6.45 -16.59
C GLU A 200 10.82 6.46 -16.38
N GLY A 201 11.30 7.04 -15.28
CA GLY A 201 12.70 7.06 -14.90
C GLY A 201 12.86 7.08 -13.38
N TRP A 202 13.83 6.32 -12.90
CA TRP A 202 14.16 6.23 -11.49
C TRP A 202 15.16 7.31 -11.08
N ASP A 203 14.90 7.96 -9.95
CA ASP A 203 15.94 8.71 -9.26
C ASP A 203 17.05 7.75 -8.82
N SER A 204 18.31 8.19 -8.96
CA SER A 204 19.49 7.35 -8.75
C SER A 204 20.60 8.06 -7.98
N GLU A 205 21.29 7.32 -7.13
CA GLU A 205 22.41 7.78 -6.31
C GLU A 205 23.54 6.73 -6.26
N TRP A 206 24.80 7.15 -6.19
CA TRP A 206 25.95 6.29 -5.97
C TRP A 206 26.82 6.83 -4.83
N ASP A 207 27.08 6.00 -3.84
CA ASP A 207 28.02 6.31 -2.75
C ASP A 207 29.12 5.23 -2.72
N ALA A 208 30.37 5.61 -2.46
CA ALA A 208 31.48 4.65 -2.46
C ALA A 208 31.39 3.60 -1.34
N THR A 209 30.58 3.85 -0.31
CA THR A 209 30.34 2.97 0.85
C THR A 209 29.08 2.12 0.67
N VAL A 210 28.00 2.71 0.14
CA VAL A 210 26.68 2.06 0.00
C VAL A 210 26.49 1.44 -1.40
N GLY A 211 27.22 1.91 -2.40
CA GLY A 211 27.08 1.48 -3.79
C GLY A 211 25.98 2.23 -4.55
N PRO A 212 25.51 1.69 -5.68
CA PRO A 212 24.38 2.25 -6.43
C PRO A 212 23.05 2.09 -5.67
N LEU A 213 22.17 3.06 -5.85
CA LEU A 213 20.85 3.17 -5.26
C LEU A 213 19.88 3.72 -6.32
N LEU A 214 18.70 3.12 -6.44
CA LEU A 214 17.57 3.65 -7.20
C LEU A 214 16.40 3.82 -6.24
N PHE A 215 15.62 4.88 -6.38
CA PHE A 215 14.46 5.10 -5.51
C PHE A 215 13.42 5.97 -6.19
N GLU A 216 12.15 5.79 -5.80
CA GLU A 216 11.05 6.68 -6.22
C GLU A 216 9.80 6.44 -5.34
N THR A 217 8.86 7.38 -5.33
CA THR A 217 7.50 7.14 -4.83
C THR A 217 6.64 6.55 -5.93
N VAL A 218 6.02 5.40 -5.67
CA VAL A 218 5.04 4.79 -6.58
C VAL A 218 3.63 5.02 -6.07
N TRP A 219 2.71 5.25 -7.01
CA TRP A 219 1.36 5.74 -6.73
C TRP A 219 0.30 4.78 -7.26
N ARG A 220 -0.82 4.70 -6.56
CA ARG A 220 -2.06 4.09 -7.06
C ARG A 220 -3.24 4.90 -6.56
N GLY A 221 -3.71 5.83 -7.39
CA GLY A 221 -4.63 6.87 -6.95
C GLY A 221 -4.00 7.72 -5.82
N ASP A 222 -4.63 7.73 -4.65
CA ASP A 222 -4.18 8.48 -3.45
C ASP A 222 -3.25 7.62 -2.57
N ALA A 223 -3.08 6.34 -2.90
CA ALA A 223 -2.20 5.45 -2.17
C ALA A 223 -0.75 5.61 -2.66
N ALA A 224 0.18 5.68 -1.72
CA ALA A 224 1.60 5.82 -2.01
C ALA A 224 2.47 4.88 -1.17
N LEU A 225 3.61 4.50 -1.75
CA LEU A 225 4.73 3.90 -1.03
C LEU A 225 6.04 4.30 -1.68
N ASN A 226 7.11 4.29 -0.90
CA ASN A 226 8.45 4.57 -1.40
C ASN A 226 9.16 3.26 -1.76
N VAL A 227 9.78 3.21 -2.92
CA VAL A 227 10.60 2.09 -3.37
C VAL A 227 12.06 2.50 -3.33
N GLU A 228 12.92 1.64 -2.79
CA GLU A 228 14.37 1.82 -2.77
C GLU A 228 15.06 0.51 -3.17
N TYR A 229 15.90 0.53 -4.19
CA TYR A 229 16.62 -0.63 -4.69
C TYR A 229 18.13 -0.40 -4.64
N ARG A 230 18.84 -1.38 -4.08
CA ARG A 230 20.31 -1.40 -3.95
C ARG A 230 20.86 -2.55 -4.79
N PRO A 231 21.21 -2.32 -6.07
CA PRO A 231 21.68 -3.38 -6.96
C PRO A 231 22.92 -4.10 -6.46
N GLY A 232 23.83 -3.39 -5.77
CA GLY A 232 25.05 -3.97 -5.22
C GLY A 232 24.80 -4.97 -4.09
N GLU A 233 23.72 -4.78 -3.32
CA GLU A 233 23.28 -5.69 -2.26
C GLU A 233 22.19 -6.65 -2.73
N GLN A 234 21.64 -6.44 -3.93
CA GLN A 234 20.46 -7.15 -4.44
C GLN A 234 19.28 -7.03 -3.45
N VAL A 235 19.01 -5.81 -2.97
CA VAL A 235 18.00 -5.55 -1.93
C VAL A 235 16.99 -4.54 -2.43
N LEU A 236 15.71 -4.89 -2.33
CA LEU A 236 14.56 -4.02 -2.55
C LEU A 236 13.90 -3.68 -1.21
N GLU A 237 13.71 -2.41 -0.91
CA GLU A 237 13.01 -1.91 0.26
C GLU A 237 11.73 -1.18 -0.17
N LEU A 238 10.58 -1.65 0.32
CA LEU A 238 9.31 -0.96 0.23
C LEU A 238 9.08 -0.23 1.55
N GLN A 239 8.92 1.08 1.51
CA GLN A 239 8.89 1.96 2.67
C GLN A 239 7.55 2.70 2.74
N PRO A 240 7.04 2.98 3.96
CA PRO A 240 5.94 3.90 4.14
C PRO A 240 6.21 5.24 3.44
N TRP A 241 5.17 5.83 2.89
CA TRP A 241 5.21 7.19 2.35
C TRP A 241 4.65 8.18 3.38
N GLU A 242 5.20 9.39 3.42
CA GLU A 242 4.75 10.45 4.32
C GLU A 242 4.67 11.77 3.56
N ASP A 243 3.53 12.47 3.69
CA ASP A 243 3.33 13.81 3.16
C ASP A 243 3.95 14.86 4.07
N VAL A 244 5.25 15.06 3.95
CA VAL A 244 5.99 15.94 4.87
C VAL A 244 5.75 17.41 4.55
N THR A 245 5.54 17.74 3.28
CA THR A 245 5.29 19.11 2.84
C THR A 245 3.83 19.50 3.00
N GLY A 246 2.92 18.52 3.09
CA GLY A 246 1.48 18.78 3.06
C GLY A 246 0.99 19.08 1.64
N ASP A 247 1.76 18.72 0.62
CA ASP A 247 1.46 19.00 -0.79
C ASP A 247 0.42 18.00 -1.35
N PHE A 248 0.25 16.86 -0.66
CA PHE A 248 -0.63 15.76 -1.07
C PHE A 248 -1.58 15.36 0.07
N PRO A 249 -2.39 16.30 0.61
CA PRO A 249 -3.24 16.05 1.78
C PRO A 249 -4.30 14.94 1.54
N GLU A 250 -4.61 14.66 0.28
CA GLU A 250 -5.46 13.56 -0.16
C GLU A 250 -4.84 12.17 0.02
N SER A 251 -3.52 12.09 0.09
CA SER A 251 -2.78 10.85 -0.08
C SER A 251 -2.53 10.13 1.24
N PHE A 252 -2.27 8.83 1.16
CA PHE A 252 -2.03 7.99 2.34
C PHE A 252 -1.05 6.85 2.04
N THR A 253 -0.31 6.43 3.07
CA THR A 253 0.57 5.26 2.99
C THR A 253 -0.22 3.96 3.09
N VAL A 254 0.21 2.96 2.33
CA VAL A 254 -0.30 1.57 2.42
C VAL A 254 0.60 0.66 3.25
N LEU A 255 1.75 1.15 3.71
CA LEU A 255 2.67 0.41 4.56
C LEU A 255 2.78 1.08 5.94
N GLY A 256 2.74 0.25 6.98
CA GLY A 256 3.00 0.69 8.36
C GLY A 256 4.47 0.57 8.79
N GLU A 257 5.27 -0.20 8.04
CA GLU A 257 6.70 -0.41 8.31
C GLU A 257 7.48 -0.63 7.02
N THR A 258 8.81 -0.50 7.11
CA THR A 258 9.70 -0.82 5.98
C THR A 258 9.80 -2.33 5.79
N VAL A 259 9.57 -2.78 4.56
CA VAL A 259 9.69 -4.17 4.16
C VAL A 259 10.93 -4.34 3.29
N ARG A 260 11.88 -5.13 3.77
CA ARG A 260 13.12 -5.45 3.05
C ARG A 260 13.00 -6.82 2.38
N LEU A 261 13.27 -6.87 1.09
CA LEU A 261 13.26 -8.04 0.24
C LEU A 261 14.65 -8.27 -0.33
N GLN A 262 15.14 -9.51 -0.20
CA GLN A 262 16.34 -9.93 -0.92
C GLN A 262 15.93 -10.33 -2.33
N ALA A 263 16.42 -9.60 -3.32
CA ALA A 263 16.28 -9.96 -4.72
C ALA A 263 16.89 -11.36 -4.95
N ALA A 264 16.29 -12.10 -5.89
CA ALA A 264 16.70 -13.46 -6.19
C ALA A 264 17.74 -13.49 -7.31
N ASP A 265 18.40 -14.64 -7.47
CA ASP A 265 19.43 -14.83 -8.50
C ASP A 265 18.88 -14.75 -9.94
N THR A 266 17.55 -14.81 -10.12
CA THR A 266 16.89 -14.64 -11.42
C THR A 266 15.71 -13.66 -11.32
N PRO A 267 15.39 -12.93 -12.41
CA PRO A 267 14.25 -12.01 -12.45
C PRO A 267 12.92 -12.68 -12.10
N GLU A 268 12.67 -13.90 -12.58
CA GLU A 268 11.42 -14.62 -12.32
C GLU A 268 11.27 -14.99 -10.83
N ALA A 269 12.38 -15.38 -10.19
CA ALA A 269 12.38 -15.66 -8.76
C ALA A 269 12.24 -14.38 -7.93
N ALA A 270 12.77 -13.25 -8.40
CA ALA A 270 12.63 -11.96 -7.74
C ALA A 270 11.17 -11.46 -7.83
N GLN A 271 10.55 -11.56 -9.02
CA GLN A 271 9.13 -11.28 -9.23
C GLN A 271 8.24 -12.17 -8.36
N ALA A 272 8.50 -13.47 -8.32
CA ALA A 272 7.70 -14.40 -7.50
C ALA A 272 7.78 -14.05 -6.00
N ARG A 273 8.99 -13.72 -5.50
CA ARG A 273 9.17 -13.27 -4.10
C ARG A 273 8.48 -11.94 -3.82
N LEU A 274 8.57 -10.98 -4.75
CA LEU A 274 7.85 -9.72 -4.62
C LEU A 274 6.35 -9.97 -4.61
N ALA A 275 5.83 -10.78 -5.54
CA ALA A 275 4.40 -11.06 -5.63
C ALA A 275 3.86 -11.73 -4.37
N GLU A 276 4.60 -12.70 -3.81
CA GLU A 276 4.25 -13.33 -2.53
C GLU A 276 4.17 -12.29 -1.41
N ARG A 277 5.21 -11.46 -1.25
CA ARG A 277 5.24 -10.46 -0.17
C ARG A 277 4.24 -9.32 -0.38
N ALA A 278 4.09 -8.83 -1.61
CA ALA A 278 3.13 -7.80 -1.98
C ALA A 278 1.69 -8.30 -1.77
N GLY A 279 1.42 -9.58 -2.07
CA GLY A 279 0.18 -10.26 -1.74
C GLY A 279 -0.06 -10.32 -0.22
N GLU A 280 0.93 -10.66 0.60
CA GLU A 280 0.76 -10.63 2.06
C GLU A 280 0.39 -9.23 2.59
N LEU A 281 1.01 -8.20 2.03
CA LEU A 281 0.78 -6.79 2.38
C LEU A 281 -0.52 -6.22 1.79
N GLY A 282 -1.17 -6.94 0.87
CA GLY A 282 -2.38 -6.48 0.18
C GLY A 282 -2.14 -5.46 -0.94
N LEU A 283 -0.89 -5.30 -1.40
CA LEU A 283 -0.53 -4.37 -2.47
C LEU A 283 -1.00 -4.83 -3.84
N LEU A 284 -1.27 -6.12 -4.02
CA LEU A 284 -1.78 -6.71 -5.27
C LEU A 284 -3.31 -6.71 -5.40
N ASP A 285 -4.02 -6.39 -4.31
CA ASP A 285 -5.47 -6.24 -4.34
C ASP A 285 -5.85 -4.76 -4.47
N ALA A 286 -7.12 -4.50 -4.80
CA ALA A 286 -7.68 -3.15 -4.77
C ALA A 286 -7.51 -2.51 -3.39
N THR A 287 -7.00 -1.28 -3.35
CA THR A 287 -6.72 -0.58 -2.10
C THR A 287 -8.01 -0.37 -1.34
N ARG A 288 -7.98 -0.56 -0.01
CA ARG A 288 -9.09 -0.16 0.85
C ARG A 288 -8.69 0.98 1.76
N ALA A 289 -9.47 2.05 1.75
CA ALA A 289 -9.26 3.17 2.64
C ALA A 289 -10.59 3.72 3.17
N ARG A 290 -10.53 4.31 4.36
CA ARG A 290 -11.63 5.02 4.99
C ARG A 290 -11.11 6.29 5.65
N PRO A 291 -11.92 7.35 5.75
CA PRO A 291 -11.56 8.48 6.59
C PRO A 291 -11.44 8.01 8.06
N ALA A 292 -10.54 8.64 8.83
CA ALA A 292 -10.51 8.49 10.27
C ALA A 292 -11.87 8.89 10.87
N ASP A 293 -12.38 8.09 11.81
CA ASP A 293 -13.71 8.31 12.41
C ASP A 293 -13.81 9.63 13.19
N THR A 294 -12.65 10.18 13.54
CA THR A 294 -12.51 11.40 14.31
C THR A 294 -12.60 12.65 13.42
N LEU A 295 -12.47 12.52 12.08
CA LEU A 295 -12.57 13.64 11.13
C LEU A 295 -13.95 14.32 11.15
N PRO A 296 -14.02 15.65 10.99
CA PRO A 296 -15.27 16.37 10.73
C PRO A 296 -16.03 15.78 9.56
N GLU A 297 -17.36 15.84 9.64
CA GLU A 297 -18.25 15.33 8.59
C GLU A 297 -17.91 15.93 7.21
N GLU A 298 -17.51 17.21 7.16
CA GLU A 298 -17.09 17.88 5.92
C GLU A 298 -15.90 17.20 5.24
N LEU A 299 -14.88 16.77 6.01
CA LEU A 299 -13.71 16.07 5.46
C LEU A 299 -14.04 14.63 5.07
N GLN A 300 -14.97 13.98 5.78
CA GLN A 300 -15.47 12.66 5.39
C GLN A 300 -16.27 12.75 4.08
N GLN A 301 -17.07 13.81 3.91
CA GLN A 301 -17.80 14.09 2.67
C GLN A 301 -16.85 14.43 1.52
N ASP A 302 -15.78 15.20 1.77
CA ASP A 302 -14.74 15.48 0.79
C ASP A 302 -14.05 14.20 0.30
N PHE A 303 -13.62 13.31 1.21
CA PHE A 303 -13.06 12.02 0.83
C PHE A 303 -14.00 11.21 -0.07
N ALA A 304 -15.29 11.17 0.27
CA ALA A 304 -16.30 10.48 -0.53
C ALA A 304 -16.50 11.13 -1.92
N ALA A 305 -16.51 12.46 -1.98
CA ALA A 305 -16.64 13.22 -3.22
C ALA A 305 -15.44 13.02 -4.14
N ARG A 306 -14.20 13.07 -3.59
CA ARG A 306 -12.96 12.81 -4.34
C ARG A 306 -12.90 11.38 -4.87
N ARG A 307 -13.31 10.40 -4.07
CA ARG A 307 -13.43 9.00 -4.51
C ARG A 307 -14.38 8.86 -5.70
N LEU A 308 -15.53 9.54 -5.67
CA LEU A 308 -16.48 9.55 -6.79
C LEU A 308 -15.94 10.30 -8.01
N GLY A 309 -15.22 11.40 -7.80
CA GLY A 309 -14.53 12.15 -8.85
C GLY A 309 -13.57 11.24 -9.61
N ARG A 310 -12.61 10.63 -8.91
CA ARG A 310 -11.63 9.71 -9.52
C ARG A 310 -12.26 8.53 -10.25
N LEU A 311 -13.37 8.00 -9.74
CA LEU A 311 -14.08 6.90 -10.40
C LEU A 311 -14.63 7.32 -11.78
N PHE A 312 -15.12 8.55 -11.93
CA PHE A 312 -15.85 9.00 -13.12
C PHE A 312 -15.13 10.06 -13.96
N GLU A 313 -13.99 10.59 -13.51
CA GLU A 313 -13.12 11.46 -14.30
C GLU A 313 -12.66 10.78 -15.59
N PRO A 314 -12.20 9.51 -15.60
CA PRO A 314 -11.86 8.83 -16.85
C PRO A 314 -13.04 8.72 -17.82
N ALA A 315 -14.25 8.47 -17.31
CA ALA A 315 -15.47 8.48 -18.12
C ALA A 315 -15.80 9.86 -18.71
N ALA A 316 -15.57 10.93 -17.93
CA ALA A 316 -15.73 12.31 -18.36
C ALA A 316 -14.75 12.66 -19.48
N ASP A 317 -13.49 12.27 -19.33
CA ASP A 317 -12.43 12.46 -20.33
C ASP A 317 -12.70 11.66 -21.60
N TYR A 318 -13.05 10.37 -21.48
CA TYR A 318 -13.40 9.50 -22.58
C TYR A 318 -14.55 10.06 -23.42
N ARG A 319 -15.61 10.57 -22.77
CA ARG A 319 -16.79 11.13 -23.44
C ARG A 319 -16.67 12.60 -23.79
N GLN A 320 -15.61 13.27 -23.34
CA GLN A 320 -15.40 14.71 -23.46
C GLN A 320 -16.60 15.51 -22.92
N LEU A 321 -17.10 15.11 -21.76
CA LEU A 321 -18.23 15.75 -21.07
C LEU A 321 -17.79 16.26 -19.70
N PRO A 322 -18.43 17.32 -19.16
CA PRO A 322 -18.19 17.70 -17.76
C PRO A 322 -18.53 16.56 -16.80
N LEU A 323 -17.68 16.36 -15.78
CA LEU A 323 -17.84 15.31 -14.76
C LEU A 323 -19.25 15.29 -14.14
N GLU A 324 -19.79 16.46 -13.80
CA GLU A 324 -21.15 16.60 -13.23
C GLU A 324 -22.23 15.96 -14.12
N LYS A 325 -22.08 16.08 -15.44
CA LYS A 325 -23.03 15.52 -16.40
C LYS A 325 -22.93 13.99 -16.43
N VAL A 326 -21.71 13.44 -16.44
CA VAL A 326 -21.48 12.00 -16.41
C VAL A 326 -22.01 11.39 -15.11
N LEU A 327 -21.70 12.00 -13.96
CA LEU A 327 -22.21 11.57 -12.66
C LEU A 327 -23.74 11.55 -12.63
N LYS A 328 -24.38 12.61 -13.13
CA LYS A 328 -25.84 12.69 -13.21
C LYS A 328 -26.42 11.58 -14.10
N GLU A 329 -25.83 11.33 -15.27
CA GLU A 329 -26.26 10.26 -16.17
C GLU A 329 -26.08 8.88 -15.52
N ALA A 330 -24.97 8.64 -14.84
CA ALA A 330 -24.69 7.38 -14.14
C ALA A 330 -25.67 7.09 -12.99
N ILE A 331 -25.97 8.09 -12.17
CA ILE A 331 -26.93 7.98 -11.05
C ILE A 331 -28.37 7.80 -11.57
N GLN A 332 -28.70 8.37 -12.73
CA GLN A 332 -30.04 8.25 -13.33
C GLN A 332 -30.21 6.99 -14.18
N HIS A 333 -29.11 6.32 -14.53
CA HIS A 333 -29.16 5.11 -15.34
C HIS A 333 -29.76 3.94 -14.53
N PRO A 334 -30.88 3.32 -14.96
CA PRO A 334 -31.66 2.43 -14.09
C PRO A 334 -30.87 1.26 -13.50
N TRP A 335 -30.06 0.57 -14.31
CA TRP A 335 -29.25 -0.56 -13.85
C TRP A 335 -28.03 -0.12 -13.05
N LEU A 336 -27.19 0.73 -13.66
CA LEU A 336 -25.97 1.24 -13.03
C LEU A 336 -26.22 1.91 -11.67
N SER A 337 -27.31 2.68 -11.51
CA SER A 337 -27.67 3.28 -10.22
C SER A 337 -27.83 2.24 -9.11
N ALA A 338 -28.38 1.06 -9.41
CA ALA A 338 -28.53 -0.03 -8.45
C ALA A 338 -27.17 -0.64 -8.10
N TYR A 339 -26.30 -0.82 -9.10
CA TYR A 339 -24.93 -1.27 -8.89
C TYR A 339 -24.12 -0.28 -8.04
N LEU A 340 -24.19 1.02 -8.33
CA LEU A 340 -23.51 2.06 -7.56
C LEU A 340 -24.01 2.07 -6.11
N ASN A 341 -25.32 2.04 -5.89
CA ASN A 341 -25.90 2.06 -4.55
C ASN A 341 -25.54 0.82 -3.73
N TRP A 342 -25.61 -0.38 -4.32
CA TRP A 342 -25.38 -1.62 -3.58
C TRP A 342 -23.90 -1.97 -3.54
N VAL A 343 -23.27 -2.13 -4.70
CA VAL A 343 -21.91 -2.64 -4.80
C VAL A 343 -20.90 -1.58 -4.39
N VAL A 344 -21.00 -0.35 -4.91
CA VAL A 344 -20.00 0.69 -4.65
C VAL A 344 -20.18 1.36 -3.28
N SER A 345 -21.43 1.65 -2.88
CA SER A 345 -21.72 2.40 -1.65
C SER A 345 -21.91 1.54 -0.40
N ILE A 346 -22.29 0.26 -0.53
CA ILE A 346 -22.52 -0.62 0.64
C ILE A 346 -21.43 -1.69 0.73
N SER A 347 -21.34 -2.60 -0.24
CA SER A 347 -20.47 -3.78 -0.17
C SER A 347 -19.00 -3.50 -0.47
N GLY A 348 -18.71 -2.43 -1.21
CA GLY A 348 -17.38 -1.99 -1.63
C GLY A 348 -17.04 -0.59 -1.12
N ARG A 349 -17.72 -0.10 -0.07
CA ARG A 349 -17.64 1.30 0.40
C ARG A 349 -16.24 1.82 0.72
N HIS A 350 -15.32 0.92 1.06
CA HIS A 350 -13.93 1.26 1.38
C HIS A 350 -12.97 0.99 0.23
N VAL A 351 -13.40 0.32 -0.85
CA VAL A 351 -12.56 -0.01 -1.99
C VAL A 351 -12.33 1.24 -2.82
N GLN A 352 -11.06 1.59 -3.05
CA GLN A 352 -10.67 2.70 -3.90
C GLN A 352 -10.93 2.36 -5.38
N PRO A 353 -11.19 3.36 -6.24
CA PRO A 353 -11.46 3.17 -7.65
C PRO A 353 -10.19 2.87 -8.44
N ASP A 354 -9.45 1.84 -8.01
CA ASP A 354 -8.21 1.39 -8.65
C ASP A 354 -8.55 0.48 -9.84
N VAL A 355 -7.70 0.49 -10.87
CA VAL A 355 -7.73 -0.51 -11.93
C VAL A 355 -6.83 -1.67 -11.55
N VAL A 356 -7.44 -2.76 -11.06
CA VAL A 356 -6.73 -4.01 -10.74
C VAL A 356 -7.33 -5.14 -11.59
N PRO A 357 -6.64 -5.56 -12.68
CA PRO A 357 -7.14 -6.53 -13.66
C PRO A 357 -7.61 -7.84 -13.03
N ASP A 358 -6.82 -8.37 -12.10
CA ASP A 358 -7.12 -9.62 -11.40
C ASP A 358 -8.42 -9.54 -10.59
N ALA A 359 -8.62 -8.43 -9.87
CA ALA A 359 -9.87 -8.16 -9.17
C ALA A 359 -11.02 -7.88 -10.14
N ALA A 360 -10.78 -7.18 -11.26
CA ALA A 360 -11.81 -6.97 -12.29
C ALA A 360 -12.30 -8.30 -12.89
N ALA A 361 -11.42 -9.28 -13.08
CA ALA A 361 -11.80 -10.63 -13.52
C ALA A 361 -12.75 -11.30 -12.52
N VAL A 362 -12.45 -11.21 -11.23
CA VAL A 362 -13.37 -11.65 -10.16
C VAL A 362 -14.68 -10.87 -10.20
N GLY A 363 -14.63 -9.57 -10.50
CA GLY A 363 -15.81 -8.71 -10.68
C GLY A 363 -16.71 -9.18 -11.83
N VAL A 364 -16.14 -9.50 -12.99
CA VAL A 364 -16.89 -10.07 -14.12
C VAL A 364 -17.48 -11.43 -13.74
N ALA A 365 -16.71 -12.30 -13.08
CA ALA A 365 -17.21 -13.59 -12.61
C ALA A 365 -18.40 -13.43 -11.63
N ALA A 366 -18.32 -12.47 -10.71
CA ALA A 366 -19.36 -12.22 -9.72
C ALA A 366 -20.59 -11.54 -10.32
N TRP A 367 -20.43 -10.52 -11.15
CA TRP A 367 -21.51 -9.60 -11.55
C TRP A 367 -21.99 -9.76 -13.00
N CYS A 368 -21.25 -10.51 -13.82
CA CYS A 368 -21.69 -10.85 -15.19
C CYS A 368 -22.08 -12.32 -15.33
N TRP A 369 -21.41 -13.22 -14.58
CA TRP A 369 -21.70 -14.65 -14.64
C TRP A 369 -22.65 -15.11 -13.53
N ARG A 370 -22.39 -14.73 -12.27
CA ARG A 370 -23.14 -15.27 -11.12
C ARG A 370 -24.40 -14.46 -10.74
N ASN A 371 -24.21 -13.22 -10.32
CA ASN A 371 -25.27 -12.40 -9.71
C ASN A 371 -26.20 -11.85 -10.80
N ASP A 372 -27.48 -11.73 -10.48
CA ASP A 372 -28.52 -11.29 -11.43
C ASP A 372 -28.57 -12.13 -12.73
N THR A 373 -28.16 -13.39 -12.66
CA THR A 373 -28.29 -14.38 -13.74
C THR A 373 -28.98 -15.64 -13.25
N ALA A 374 -29.38 -16.51 -14.19
CA ALA A 374 -29.97 -17.80 -13.85
C ALA A 374 -28.98 -18.77 -13.18
N VAL A 375 -27.68 -18.44 -13.11
CA VAL A 375 -26.71 -19.23 -12.32
C VAL A 375 -27.09 -19.23 -10.85
N GLU A 376 -27.39 -18.05 -10.30
CA GLU A 376 -27.82 -17.91 -8.91
C GLU A 376 -29.19 -18.55 -8.71
N GLU A 377 -30.13 -18.40 -9.65
CA GLU A 377 -31.46 -19.00 -9.53
C GLU A 377 -31.43 -20.53 -9.47
N HIS A 378 -30.59 -21.16 -10.30
CA HIS A 378 -30.55 -22.61 -10.43
C HIS A 378 -29.71 -23.33 -9.36
N HIS A 379 -28.84 -22.61 -8.63
CA HIS A 379 -27.95 -23.10 -7.55
C HIS A 379 -27.25 -24.46 -7.83
N LEU A 380 -25.91 -24.47 -7.91
CA LEU A 380 -25.20 -25.76 -8.00
C LEU A 380 -25.32 -26.55 -6.69
N ALA A 381 -25.23 -27.88 -6.80
CA ALA A 381 -25.57 -28.81 -5.73
C ALA A 381 -24.72 -28.69 -4.45
N THR A 382 -23.51 -28.10 -4.53
CA THR A 382 -22.64 -27.90 -3.37
C THR A 382 -21.83 -26.61 -3.49
N ASP A 383 -21.43 -26.04 -2.36
CA ASP A 383 -20.54 -24.87 -2.31
C ASP A 383 -19.17 -25.14 -2.94
N VAL A 384 -18.67 -26.38 -2.84
CA VAL A 384 -17.40 -26.79 -3.47
C VAL A 384 -17.54 -26.73 -4.99
N LEU A 385 -18.65 -27.23 -5.53
CA LEU A 385 -18.92 -27.17 -6.96
C LEU A 385 -19.11 -25.72 -7.42
N MET A 386 -19.80 -24.88 -6.64
CA MET A 386 -19.87 -23.43 -6.89
C MET A 386 -18.47 -22.79 -6.91
N ALA A 387 -17.61 -23.11 -5.94
CA ALA A 387 -16.26 -22.57 -5.88
C ALA A 387 -15.42 -23.00 -7.09
N ARG A 388 -15.51 -24.26 -7.53
CA ARG A 388 -14.84 -24.75 -8.73
C ARG A 388 -15.27 -24.00 -9.98
N VAL A 389 -16.58 -23.83 -10.16
CA VAL A 389 -17.09 -23.11 -11.32
C VAL A 389 -16.66 -21.66 -11.27
N ASN A 390 -16.70 -20.98 -10.11
CA ASN A 390 -16.18 -19.62 -9.98
C ASN A 390 -14.69 -19.52 -10.32
N ILE A 391 -13.84 -20.45 -9.85
CA ILE A 391 -12.42 -20.52 -10.21
C ILE A 391 -12.26 -20.64 -11.72
N ALA A 392 -12.96 -21.59 -12.34
CA ALA A 392 -12.87 -21.84 -13.76
C ALA A 392 -13.36 -20.64 -14.59
N VAL A 393 -14.46 -19.98 -14.17
CA VAL A 393 -14.98 -18.76 -14.79
C VAL A 393 -13.94 -17.65 -14.71
N THR A 394 -13.37 -17.39 -13.54
CA THR A 394 -12.32 -16.36 -13.37
C THR A 394 -11.10 -16.66 -14.23
N GLN A 395 -10.66 -17.93 -14.31
CA GLN A 395 -9.56 -18.37 -15.18
C GLN A 395 -9.85 -18.12 -16.66
N ALA A 396 -11.08 -18.34 -17.10
CA ALA A 396 -11.49 -18.09 -18.48
C ALA A 396 -11.56 -16.59 -18.81
N ILE A 397 -11.82 -15.73 -17.81
CA ILE A 397 -11.93 -14.27 -17.99
C ILE A 397 -10.58 -13.58 -17.96
N GLN A 398 -9.68 -13.97 -17.04
CA GLN A 398 -8.41 -13.26 -16.78
C GLN A 398 -7.59 -12.89 -18.04
N PRO A 399 -7.42 -13.78 -19.03
CA PRO A 399 -6.65 -13.47 -20.25
C PRO A 399 -7.25 -12.36 -21.13
N HIS A 400 -8.50 -11.96 -20.86
CA HIS A 400 -9.27 -11.01 -21.65
C HIS A 400 -9.45 -9.66 -20.94
N ILE A 401 -8.69 -9.43 -19.86
CA ILE A 401 -8.66 -8.16 -19.13
C ILE A 401 -7.25 -7.61 -19.18
N ASN A 402 -7.14 -6.36 -19.62
CA ASN A 402 -5.87 -5.64 -19.70
C ASN A 402 -6.04 -4.26 -19.04
N PRO A 403 -5.09 -3.84 -18.17
CA PRO A 403 -5.19 -2.55 -17.48
C PRO A 403 -5.17 -1.34 -18.43
N VAL A 404 -4.63 -1.49 -19.64
CA VAL A 404 -4.52 -0.43 -20.66
C VAL A 404 -5.59 -0.58 -21.74
N GLU A 405 -5.79 -1.78 -22.27
CA GLU A 405 -6.72 -2.01 -23.40
C GLU A 405 -8.19 -2.14 -22.97
N GLY A 406 -8.46 -2.40 -21.69
CA GLY A 406 -9.82 -2.60 -21.19
C GLY A 406 -10.24 -4.07 -21.14
N VAL A 407 -11.53 -4.32 -21.36
CA VAL A 407 -12.14 -5.66 -21.32
C VAL A 407 -12.47 -6.13 -22.72
N ASP A 408 -11.96 -7.30 -23.13
CA ASP A 408 -12.38 -7.95 -24.38
C ASP A 408 -13.71 -8.70 -24.15
N TRP A 409 -14.80 -7.95 -24.25
CA TRP A 409 -16.16 -8.46 -24.05
C TRP A 409 -16.54 -9.58 -25.02
N ASP A 410 -16.08 -9.53 -26.26
CA ASP A 410 -16.39 -10.53 -27.28
C ASP A 410 -15.72 -11.87 -26.95
N ALA A 411 -14.44 -11.84 -26.57
CA ALA A 411 -13.73 -13.04 -26.16
C ALA A 411 -14.27 -13.64 -24.86
N ILE A 412 -14.65 -12.80 -23.87
CA ILE A 412 -15.30 -13.27 -22.64
C ILE A 412 -16.65 -13.92 -22.93
N GLU A 413 -17.50 -13.32 -23.78
CA GLU A 413 -18.78 -13.94 -24.16
C GLU A 413 -18.56 -15.29 -24.84
N GLN A 414 -17.59 -15.38 -25.76
CA GLN A 414 -17.24 -16.62 -26.42
C GLN A 414 -16.78 -17.69 -25.41
N ALA A 415 -15.87 -17.33 -24.50
CA ALA A 415 -15.33 -18.24 -23.49
C ALA A 415 -16.40 -18.75 -22.52
N LEU A 416 -17.24 -17.86 -22.00
CA LEU A 416 -18.25 -18.22 -20.98
C LEU A 416 -19.49 -18.93 -21.56
N THR A 417 -19.70 -18.86 -22.87
CA THR A 417 -20.86 -19.47 -23.53
C THR A 417 -20.53 -20.71 -24.36
N ASP A 418 -19.26 -21.11 -24.43
CA ASP A 418 -18.83 -22.33 -25.10
C ASP A 418 -19.44 -23.57 -24.40
N PRO A 419 -20.32 -24.33 -25.06
CA PRO A 419 -20.91 -25.54 -24.47
C PRO A 419 -19.90 -26.67 -24.28
N GLN A 420 -18.73 -26.61 -24.92
CA GLN A 420 -17.65 -27.59 -24.77
C GLN A 420 -16.71 -27.26 -23.61
N TRP A 421 -16.83 -26.06 -23.03
CA TRP A 421 -16.03 -25.68 -21.88
C TRP A 421 -16.31 -26.60 -20.69
N ALA A 422 -15.24 -27.15 -20.13
CA ALA A 422 -15.28 -28.17 -19.10
C ALA A 422 -14.33 -27.85 -17.96
N LEU A 423 -14.72 -28.31 -16.77
CA LEU A 423 -13.86 -28.37 -15.60
C LEU A 423 -12.69 -29.36 -15.85
N PRO A 424 -11.61 -29.31 -15.06
CA PRO A 424 -10.46 -30.19 -15.24
C PRO A 424 -10.75 -31.69 -15.15
N ASP A 425 -11.85 -32.08 -14.51
CA ASP A 425 -12.33 -33.47 -14.43
C ASP A 425 -13.08 -33.93 -15.71
N GLY A 426 -13.23 -33.04 -16.70
CA GLY A 426 -13.95 -33.27 -17.95
C GLY A 426 -15.44 -32.97 -17.89
N THR A 427 -15.97 -32.56 -16.73
CA THR A 427 -17.38 -32.20 -16.58
C THR A 427 -17.66 -30.87 -17.28
N THR A 428 -18.49 -30.90 -18.34
CA THR A 428 -18.87 -29.67 -19.05
C THR A 428 -19.74 -28.78 -18.17
N ILE A 429 -19.53 -27.45 -18.21
CA ILE A 429 -20.34 -26.51 -17.45
C ILE A 429 -21.81 -26.57 -17.87
N ALA A 430 -22.07 -26.73 -19.17
CA ALA A 430 -23.41 -26.94 -19.70
C ALA A 430 -24.12 -28.14 -19.05
N SER A 431 -23.40 -29.25 -18.79
CA SER A 431 -23.99 -30.43 -18.14
C SER A 431 -24.37 -30.20 -16.68
N LEU A 432 -23.67 -29.31 -15.96
CA LEU A 432 -23.99 -28.97 -14.57
C LEU A 432 -25.36 -28.29 -14.45
N PHE A 433 -25.76 -27.52 -15.46
CA PHE A 433 -27.07 -26.85 -15.51
C PHE A 433 -28.11 -27.65 -16.30
N GLY A 434 -27.71 -28.70 -17.02
CA GLY A 434 -28.60 -29.60 -17.74
C GLY A 434 -29.58 -28.87 -18.67
N ILE A 435 -30.87 -29.10 -18.49
CA ILE A 435 -31.93 -28.47 -19.30
C ILE A 435 -32.02 -26.95 -19.13
N SER A 436 -31.46 -26.40 -18.04
CA SER A 436 -31.46 -24.98 -17.74
C SER A 436 -30.32 -24.22 -18.42
N TRP A 437 -29.33 -24.92 -18.99
CA TRP A 437 -28.16 -24.29 -19.63
C TRP A 437 -28.51 -23.21 -20.67
N PRO A 438 -29.49 -23.40 -21.58
CA PRO A 438 -29.86 -22.35 -22.53
C PRO A 438 -30.33 -21.05 -21.86
N HIS A 439 -31.02 -21.16 -20.72
CA HIS A 439 -31.46 -20.02 -19.95
C HIS A 439 -30.29 -19.31 -19.26
N VAL A 440 -29.41 -20.08 -18.59
CA VAL A 440 -28.15 -19.59 -18.01
C VAL A 440 -27.34 -18.80 -19.04
N ARG A 441 -27.04 -19.43 -20.18
CA ARG A 441 -26.32 -18.79 -21.29
C ARG A 441 -26.98 -17.47 -21.71
N THR A 442 -28.30 -17.46 -21.89
CA THR A 442 -29.04 -16.26 -22.30
C THR A 442 -28.90 -15.12 -21.28
N THR A 443 -28.99 -15.43 -19.99
CA THR A 443 -28.88 -14.42 -18.93
C THR A 443 -27.44 -13.89 -18.77
N VAL A 444 -26.42 -14.75 -18.91
CA VAL A 444 -25.01 -14.33 -18.88
C VAL A 444 -24.68 -13.42 -20.06
N VAL A 445 -25.07 -13.80 -21.29
CA VAL A 445 -24.93 -12.95 -22.48
C VAL A 445 -25.62 -11.59 -22.27
N ALA A 446 -26.82 -11.60 -21.70
CA ALA A 446 -27.55 -10.36 -21.43
C ALA A 446 -26.84 -9.47 -20.40
N GLN A 447 -26.17 -10.03 -19.38
CA GLN A 447 -25.38 -9.24 -18.43
C GLN A 447 -24.09 -8.68 -19.06
N LEU A 448 -23.35 -9.49 -19.82
CA LEU A 448 -22.16 -9.03 -20.55
C LEU A 448 -22.52 -7.89 -21.51
N ALA A 449 -23.61 -8.04 -22.26
CA ALA A 449 -24.09 -7.00 -23.18
C ALA A 449 -24.52 -5.71 -22.47
N LYS A 450 -25.02 -5.78 -21.22
CA LYS A 450 -25.32 -4.57 -20.43
C LYS A 450 -24.05 -3.83 -20.03
N TRP A 451 -23.03 -4.55 -19.54
CA TRP A 451 -21.75 -3.97 -19.17
C TRP A 451 -21.03 -3.35 -20.37
N ARG A 452 -20.92 -4.09 -21.48
CA ARG A 452 -20.36 -3.56 -22.74
C ARG A 452 -21.08 -2.30 -23.20
N ARG A 453 -22.41 -2.28 -23.17
CA ARG A 453 -23.18 -1.07 -23.53
C ARG A 453 -22.87 0.11 -22.60
N ALA A 454 -22.78 -0.14 -21.29
CA ALA A 454 -22.45 0.91 -20.33
C ALA A 454 -21.03 1.44 -20.53
N GLU A 455 -20.07 0.56 -20.83
CA GLU A 455 -18.71 0.93 -21.23
C GLU A 455 -18.73 1.84 -22.46
N ASP A 456 -19.34 1.39 -23.56
CA ASP A 456 -19.37 2.11 -24.84
C ASP A 456 -20.11 3.46 -24.76
N GLU A 457 -21.23 3.52 -24.02
CA GLU A 457 -22.15 4.68 -24.05
C GLU A 457 -21.91 5.70 -22.93
N LEU A 458 -21.36 5.27 -21.79
CA LEU A 458 -21.38 6.06 -20.54
C LEU A 458 -20.06 6.08 -19.76
N LEU A 459 -19.37 4.95 -19.64
CA LEU A 459 -18.27 4.79 -18.67
C LEU A 459 -16.89 4.88 -19.31
N GLY A 460 -16.72 4.40 -20.54
CA GLY A 460 -15.39 4.13 -21.08
C GLY A 460 -14.68 2.96 -20.37
N PRO A 461 -13.54 2.51 -20.92
CA PRO A 461 -12.87 1.28 -20.48
C PRO A 461 -12.31 1.38 -19.05
N GLU A 462 -11.66 2.49 -18.70
CA GLU A 462 -11.00 2.66 -17.40
C GLU A 462 -11.98 2.70 -16.23
N THR A 463 -13.03 3.52 -16.31
CA THR A 463 -14.09 3.54 -15.28
C THR A 463 -14.82 2.19 -15.21
N THR A 464 -14.99 1.49 -16.33
CA THR A 464 -15.59 0.14 -16.32
C THR A 464 -14.71 -0.85 -15.57
N LEU A 465 -13.40 -0.85 -15.83
CA LEU A 465 -12.44 -1.66 -15.07
C LEU A 465 -12.46 -1.32 -13.58
N ALA A 466 -12.42 -0.03 -13.20
CA ALA A 466 -12.46 0.37 -11.80
C ALA A 466 -13.76 -0.09 -11.09
N LEU A 467 -14.91 0.01 -11.76
CA LEU A 467 -16.18 -0.50 -11.23
C LEU A 467 -16.19 -2.03 -11.06
N LEU A 468 -15.60 -2.76 -12.01
CA LEU A 468 -15.45 -4.21 -11.93
C LEU A 468 -14.43 -4.62 -10.86
N THR A 469 -13.34 -3.87 -10.69
CA THR A 469 -12.39 -4.05 -9.58
C THR A 469 -13.09 -3.87 -8.23
N ILE A 470 -13.89 -2.81 -8.06
CA ILE A 470 -14.71 -2.64 -6.83
C ILE A 470 -15.65 -3.83 -6.63
N GLY A 471 -16.31 -4.28 -7.69
CA GLY A 471 -17.21 -5.44 -7.67
C GLY A 471 -16.51 -6.75 -7.33
N GLY A 472 -15.27 -6.92 -7.79
CA GLY A 472 -14.42 -8.06 -7.49
C GLY A 472 -13.79 -8.00 -6.10
N SER A 473 -13.72 -6.82 -5.49
CA SER A 473 -13.11 -6.63 -4.17
C SER A 473 -14.12 -6.28 -3.07
N THR A 474 -15.39 -6.67 -3.20
CA THR A 474 -16.41 -6.48 -2.15
C THR A 474 -16.18 -7.36 -0.92
N ASP A 475 -16.96 -7.14 0.14
CA ASP A 475 -17.01 -8.04 1.30
C ASP A 475 -17.48 -9.48 0.98
N TYR A 476 -18.02 -9.70 -0.22
CA TYR A 476 -18.48 -11.02 -0.68
C TYR A 476 -17.43 -11.77 -1.54
N THR A 477 -16.55 -11.03 -2.20
CA THR A 477 -15.66 -11.56 -3.26
C THR A 477 -14.18 -11.48 -2.91
N HIS A 478 -13.79 -10.78 -1.84
CA HIS A 478 -12.38 -10.60 -1.44
C HIS A 478 -11.66 -11.90 -1.05
N SER A 479 -12.38 -12.99 -0.83
CA SER A 479 -11.81 -14.30 -0.50
C SER A 479 -11.83 -15.27 -1.68
N TRP A 480 -12.24 -14.82 -2.86
CA TRP A 480 -12.32 -15.68 -4.04
C TRP A 480 -10.92 -15.90 -4.64
N TRP A 481 -10.76 -17.01 -5.35
CA TRP A 481 -9.59 -17.23 -6.16
C TRP A 481 -9.52 -16.18 -7.29
N GLY A 482 -8.31 -15.73 -7.60
CA GLY A 482 -8.04 -14.65 -8.55
C GLY A 482 -7.66 -13.33 -7.86
N GLN A 483 -7.86 -13.19 -6.55
CA GLN A 483 -7.31 -12.05 -5.80
C GLN A 483 -5.78 -12.17 -5.71
N GLY A 484 -5.05 -11.06 -5.75
CA GLY A 484 -3.60 -11.02 -5.59
C GLY A 484 -3.13 -11.53 -4.22
N ARG A 485 -3.98 -11.42 -3.18
CA ARG A 485 -3.73 -11.97 -1.83
C ARG A 485 -3.97 -13.47 -1.69
N TRP A 486 -4.46 -14.17 -2.73
CA TRP A 486 -4.93 -15.55 -2.61
C TRP A 486 -3.90 -16.51 -2.00
N GLN A 487 -2.64 -16.48 -2.45
CA GLN A 487 -1.60 -17.35 -1.92
C GLN A 487 -1.29 -17.07 -0.44
N ALA A 488 -1.21 -15.79 -0.06
CA ALA A 488 -0.99 -15.37 1.32
C ALA A 488 -2.15 -15.82 2.24
N ILE A 489 -3.39 -15.69 1.77
CA ILE A 489 -4.59 -16.17 2.47
C ILE A 489 -4.49 -17.69 2.69
N CYS A 490 -4.19 -18.45 1.64
CA CYS A 490 -4.06 -19.90 1.69
C CYS A 490 -2.97 -20.35 2.66
N ARG A 491 -1.77 -19.75 2.58
CA ARG A 491 -0.66 -20.03 3.49
C ARG A 491 -1.07 -19.79 4.93
N ARG A 492 -1.66 -18.63 5.22
CA ARG A 492 -2.06 -18.28 6.58
C ARG A 492 -3.08 -19.27 7.15
N ILE A 493 -4.07 -19.65 6.34
CA ILE A 493 -5.07 -20.66 6.74
C ILE A 493 -4.39 -22.00 7.05
N VAL A 494 -3.45 -22.45 6.20
CA VAL A 494 -2.68 -23.69 6.43
C VAL A 494 -1.86 -23.60 7.72
N ASP A 495 -1.14 -22.49 7.93
CA ASP A 495 -0.34 -22.27 9.13
C ASP A 495 -1.21 -22.29 10.39
N ASP A 496 -2.33 -21.56 10.41
CA ASP A 496 -3.23 -21.52 11.56
C ASP A 496 -3.87 -22.89 11.83
N ALA A 497 -4.10 -23.71 10.79
CA ALA A 497 -4.53 -25.11 10.93
C ALA A 497 -3.46 -25.96 11.63
N LEU A 498 -2.20 -25.85 11.20
CA LEU A 498 -1.07 -26.58 11.79
C LEU A 498 -0.83 -26.19 13.25
N HIS A 499 -0.85 -24.89 13.55
CA HIS A 499 -0.74 -24.39 14.92
C HIS A 499 -1.84 -24.94 15.83
N SER A 500 -3.04 -25.15 15.27
CA SER A 500 -4.20 -25.73 15.95
C SER A 500 -4.25 -27.26 15.88
N GLN A 501 -3.20 -27.91 15.36
CA GLN A 501 -3.08 -29.37 15.22
C GLN A 501 -4.18 -30.01 14.37
N ILE A 502 -4.77 -29.25 13.44
CA ILE A 502 -5.74 -29.78 12.48
C ILE A 502 -4.98 -30.60 11.43
N THR A 503 -5.48 -31.80 11.17
CA THR A 503 -4.90 -32.67 10.14
C THR A 503 -5.17 -32.08 8.75
N LEU A 504 -4.11 -31.93 7.96
CA LEU A 504 -4.22 -31.51 6.56
C LEU A 504 -5.01 -32.55 5.74
N PRO A 505 -5.71 -32.14 4.66
CA PRO A 505 -6.44 -33.06 3.81
C PRO A 505 -5.47 -34.00 3.06
N GLN A 506 -5.93 -35.18 2.68
CA GLN A 506 -5.14 -36.08 1.85
C GLN A 506 -4.90 -35.47 0.46
N PRO A 507 -3.70 -35.64 -0.15
CA PRO A 507 -2.53 -36.40 0.34
C PRO A 507 -1.54 -35.56 1.18
N TYR A 508 -1.90 -34.34 1.55
CA TYR A 508 -0.99 -33.34 2.13
C TYR A 508 -0.62 -33.60 3.59
N ASN A 509 -1.39 -34.42 4.30
CA ASN A 509 -0.95 -34.94 5.60
C ASN A 509 0.33 -35.79 5.51
N TYR A 510 0.69 -36.31 4.33
CA TYR A 510 1.97 -36.98 4.08
C TYR A 510 2.96 -36.11 3.31
N GLN A 511 2.48 -35.34 2.33
CA GLN A 511 3.35 -34.51 1.47
C GLN A 511 3.81 -33.22 2.15
N GLY A 512 3.12 -32.78 3.20
CA GLY A 512 3.42 -31.59 3.97
C GLY A 512 2.71 -30.32 3.50
N PRO A 513 2.74 -29.26 4.32
CA PRO A 513 2.01 -28.01 4.07
C PRO A 513 2.54 -27.23 2.87
N GLU A 514 3.84 -27.25 2.61
CA GLU A 514 4.43 -26.55 1.45
C GLU A 514 3.89 -27.09 0.12
N ALA A 515 3.65 -28.40 0.03
CA ALA A 515 3.02 -29.00 -1.14
C ALA A 515 1.58 -28.52 -1.30
N LEU A 516 0.83 -28.41 -0.20
CA LEU A 516 -0.55 -27.90 -0.20
C LEU A 516 -0.59 -26.43 -0.65
N VAL A 517 0.21 -25.56 -0.05
CA VAL A 517 0.24 -24.12 -0.38
C VAL A 517 0.59 -23.90 -1.85
N ARG A 518 1.59 -24.62 -2.37
CA ARG A 518 1.97 -24.55 -3.79
C ARG A 518 0.81 -24.97 -4.70
N ASP A 519 0.16 -26.10 -4.41
CA ASP A 519 -0.90 -26.62 -5.27
C ASP A 519 -2.20 -25.76 -5.15
N LEU A 520 -2.41 -25.08 -4.02
CA LEU A 520 -3.47 -24.09 -3.83
C LEU A 520 -3.34 -22.85 -4.74
N ALA A 521 -2.19 -22.60 -5.36
CA ALA A 521 -2.07 -21.61 -6.42
C ALA A 521 -2.93 -21.96 -7.66
N ARG A 522 -3.20 -23.26 -7.87
CA ARG A 522 -4.04 -23.80 -8.95
C ARG A 522 -5.14 -24.71 -8.39
N PRO A 523 -6.12 -24.14 -7.68
CA PRO A 523 -7.11 -24.91 -6.93
C PRO A 523 -8.09 -25.68 -7.83
N ASP A 524 -8.16 -25.35 -9.12
CA ASP A 524 -8.95 -26.07 -10.13
C ASP A 524 -8.57 -27.56 -10.22
N LEU A 525 -7.28 -27.88 -10.00
CA LEU A 525 -6.74 -29.24 -10.07
C LEU A 525 -6.85 -30.04 -8.77
N LEU A 526 -7.22 -29.40 -7.67
CA LEU A 526 -7.33 -30.04 -6.36
C LEU A 526 -8.57 -30.92 -6.27
N SER A 527 -8.60 -31.86 -5.31
CA SER A 527 -9.79 -32.68 -5.05
C SER A 527 -10.88 -31.89 -4.31
N ASP A 528 -12.14 -32.35 -4.41
CA ASP A 528 -13.27 -31.73 -3.71
C ASP A 528 -13.08 -31.72 -2.19
N GLU A 529 -12.38 -32.72 -1.67
CA GLU A 529 -12.05 -32.83 -0.24
C GLU A 529 -11.11 -31.72 0.19
N VAL A 530 -10.06 -31.44 -0.59
CA VAL A 530 -9.10 -30.38 -0.29
C VAL A 530 -9.76 -29.01 -0.38
N LEU A 531 -10.58 -28.75 -1.41
CA LEU A 531 -11.33 -27.50 -1.53
C LEU A 531 -12.34 -27.33 -0.40
N ARG A 532 -13.06 -28.40 -0.03
CA ARG A 532 -14.00 -28.36 1.10
C ARG A 532 -13.27 -28.01 2.40
N TRP A 533 -12.12 -28.63 2.64
CA TRP A 533 -11.29 -28.36 3.81
C TRP A 533 -10.83 -26.91 3.86
N LEU A 534 -10.46 -26.32 2.71
CA LEU A 534 -10.04 -24.93 2.63
C LEU A 534 -11.21 -23.95 2.88
N ILE A 535 -12.38 -24.22 2.31
CA ILE A 535 -13.56 -23.35 2.42
C ILE A 535 -14.13 -23.38 3.83
N ASP A 536 -14.39 -24.58 4.35
CA ASP A 536 -15.01 -24.84 5.65
C ASP A 536 -14.11 -25.78 6.45
N MET A 537 -13.05 -25.21 7.03
CA MET A 537 -12.09 -25.96 7.83
C MET A 537 -12.80 -26.77 8.92
N PRO A 538 -12.46 -28.07 9.09
CA PRO A 538 -13.02 -28.90 10.14
C PRO A 538 -12.87 -28.23 11.51
N GLU A 539 -13.90 -28.33 12.36
CA GLU A 539 -13.89 -27.83 13.75
C GLU A 539 -13.84 -26.28 13.91
N GLY A 540 -13.91 -25.50 12.82
CA GLY A 540 -13.92 -24.02 12.86
C GLY A 540 -15.14 -23.36 13.52
N GLY A 541 -16.14 -24.13 13.95
CA GLY A 541 -17.38 -23.63 14.55
C GLY A 541 -17.32 -23.28 16.03
N THR A 542 -16.32 -23.78 16.78
CA THR A 542 -16.28 -23.69 18.27
C THR A 542 -15.00 -23.07 18.81
N GLY A 543 -14.44 -22.09 18.08
CA GLY A 543 -13.24 -21.34 18.51
C GLY A 543 -11.92 -21.82 17.90
N GLY A 544 -11.96 -22.80 16.99
CA GLY A 544 -10.82 -23.20 16.16
C GLY A 544 -10.59 -22.26 14.96
N PRO A 545 -9.47 -22.45 14.22
CA PRO A 545 -9.18 -21.70 13.01
C PRO A 545 -10.26 -21.97 11.96
N ARG A 546 -10.52 -20.96 11.10
CA ARG A 546 -11.61 -20.97 10.13
C ARG A 546 -11.10 -21.16 8.70
N GLY A 547 -11.94 -21.62 7.79
CA GLY A 547 -11.63 -21.63 6.35
C GLY A 547 -11.89 -20.28 5.68
N LEU A 548 -11.75 -20.24 4.35
CA LEU A 548 -11.94 -19.03 3.52
C LEU A 548 -13.20 -18.24 3.83
N ARG A 549 -14.29 -18.92 4.21
CA ARG A 549 -15.57 -18.26 4.45
C ARG A 549 -15.53 -17.25 5.61
N PHE A 550 -14.70 -17.52 6.62
CA PHE A 550 -14.75 -16.78 7.88
C PHE A 550 -13.38 -16.54 8.51
N HIS A 551 -12.28 -16.87 7.84
CA HIS A 551 -10.95 -16.65 8.38
C HIS A 551 -10.64 -15.15 8.41
N PRO A 552 -10.18 -14.57 9.54
CA PRO A 552 -9.89 -13.14 9.62
C PRO A 552 -8.93 -12.61 8.55
N ILE A 553 -7.98 -13.44 8.10
CA ILE A 553 -7.02 -13.07 7.04
C ILE A 553 -7.69 -12.70 5.71
N THR A 554 -8.89 -13.23 5.43
CA THR A 554 -9.56 -12.97 4.15
C THR A 554 -9.98 -11.51 4.06
N SER A 555 -10.29 -10.86 5.19
CA SER A 555 -10.56 -9.43 5.24
C SER A 555 -9.30 -8.65 4.83
N PRO A 556 -9.34 -7.86 3.74
CA PRO A 556 -8.19 -7.08 3.31
C PRO A 556 -7.86 -5.96 4.30
N PRO A 557 -6.58 -5.54 4.39
CA PRO A 557 -6.20 -4.36 5.16
C PRO A 557 -7.02 -3.15 4.73
N VAL A 558 -7.51 -2.37 5.71
CA VAL A 558 -8.20 -1.10 5.46
C VAL A 558 -7.33 0.01 6.04
N HIS A 559 -6.82 0.86 5.16
CA HIS A 559 -6.01 2.01 5.52
C HIS A 559 -6.89 3.14 6.04
N VAL A 560 -6.34 3.93 6.94
CA VAL A 560 -7.02 5.10 7.48
C VAL A 560 -6.43 6.32 6.80
N TRP A 561 -7.28 7.06 6.08
CA TRP A 561 -6.95 8.38 5.57
C TRP A 561 -7.21 9.40 6.67
N ALA A 562 -6.15 10.08 7.07
CA ALA A 562 -6.18 11.24 7.95
C ALA A 562 -5.28 12.29 7.31
N PRO A 563 -5.84 13.38 6.74
CA PRO A 563 -5.04 14.40 6.08
C PRO A 563 -4.03 14.99 7.07
N TYR A 564 -2.81 15.21 6.59
CA TYR A 564 -1.72 15.73 7.41
C TYR A 564 -2.12 17.07 8.06
N GLY A 565 -2.00 17.15 9.39
CA GLY A 565 -2.32 18.36 10.17
C GLY A 565 -3.76 18.49 10.68
N TRP A 566 -4.61 17.48 10.46
CA TRP A 566 -5.93 17.44 11.10
C TRP A 566 -5.82 16.88 12.54
N GLU A 567 -6.29 17.68 13.51
CA GLU A 567 -6.42 17.30 14.93
C GLU A 567 -7.89 17.34 15.33
N PRO A 568 -8.38 16.37 16.12
CA PRO A 568 -9.69 16.47 16.74
C PRO A 568 -9.73 17.71 17.65
N ASP A 569 -10.78 18.53 17.54
CA ASP A 569 -10.99 19.68 18.42
C ASP A 569 -11.29 19.18 19.85
N ILE A 570 -10.28 19.24 20.72
CA ILE A 570 -10.27 18.61 22.03
C ILE A 570 -11.15 19.38 23.04
N ASP A 571 -11.47 20.65 22.75
CA ASP A 571 -12.27 21.50 23.64
C ASP A 571 -13.79 21.33 23.43
N ALA A 572 -14.22 20.67 22.35
CA ALA A 572 -15.63 20.38 22.08
C ALA A 572 -16.20 19.19 22.90
N ALA A 573 -15.33 18.46 23.62
CA ALA A 573 -15.70 17.27 24.40
C ALA A 573 -15.68 17.47 25.93
N SER A 574 -15.60 18.72 26.41
CA SER A 574 -15.72 19.08 27.84
C SER A 574 -17.04 19.76 28.21
#